data_AF-A0A833WD73-F1
#
_entry.id   AF-A0A833WD73-F1
#
_cell.length_a   1.000
_cell.length_b   1.000
_cell.length_c   1.000
_cell.angle_alpha   90.00
_cell.angle_beta   90.00
_cell.angle_gamma   90.00
#
_symmetry.space_group_name_H-M   'P 1'
#
loop_
_entity.id
_entity.type
_entity.pdbx_description
1 polymer ?
#
loop_
_entity_poly.entity_id
_entity_poly.type
_entity_poly.pdbx_seq_one_letter_code
_entity_poly.pdbx_strand_id
1 'polypeptide(L)'
;MKRSYVTAIGGLVASGKLSTSPQARVTERTLFLSTYSDDFSCSNIVYARIDNDICTDTSVCAILNDTDGSFHDSEMTACILDRDEFLKSAFKGSPYFTVELYPADCLGKSYNTRSFIADGSCHPYAHSHFKVQQDNDTISVMSAESGCDAADWYEEWSVDSNTQLNTEACVTDGTNTWKAYFVKGTTAVDDSNLNPSAPVAAPVSPTPSPTVVTTGTAPPTNSSLFSSSLATPVSVSSGAKLVFGLVLSAVMVIYC
;
A
#
# COMPACT_ATOMS: atom_id res chain seq x y z
N MET A 1 -24.34 -60.88 -24.87
CA MET A 1 -24.61 -60.75 -26.32
C MET A 1 -25.22 -59.38 -26.58
N LYS A 2 -24.79 -58.79 -27.69
CA LYS A 2 -25.08 -57.45 -28.23
C LYS A 2 -26.53 -56.99 -28.11
N ARG A 3 -26.73 -55.68 -27.93
CA ARG A 3 -27.71 -54.88 -28.69
C ARG A 3 -27.34 -53.40 -28.67
N SER A 4 -26.71 -52.98 -29.76
CA SER A 4 -26.71 -51.59 -30.23
C SER A 4 -28.03 -51.32 -30.96
N TYR A 5 -28.66 -50.16 -30.68
CA TYR A 5 -29.11 -49.09 -31.60
C TYR A 5 -29.78 -49.49 -32.94
N VAL A 6 -30.84 -48.90 -33.50
CA VAL A 6 -31.45 -47.54 -33.54
C VAL A 6 -32.89 -47.74 -34.07
N THR A 7 -33.81 -46.78 -33.85
CA THR A 7 -34.82 -46.18 -34.79
C THR A 7 -35.99 -45.65 -33.95
N ALA A 8 -36.60 -44.49 -34.12
CA ALA A 8 -36.28 -43.20 -34.72
C ALA A 8 -37.33 -42.20 -34.20
N ILE A 9 -36.88 -40.95 -34.02
CA ILE A 9 -37.55 -39.65 -34.16
C ILE A 9 -39.09 -39.65 -34.29
N GLY A 10 -39.73 -38.99 -33.31
CA GLY A 10 -41.06 -38.40 -33.44
C GLY A 10 -41.13 -37.17 -32.52
N GLY A 11 -41.07 -35.98 -33.12
CA GLY A 11 -41.10 -34.72 -32.37
C GLY A 11 -42.49 -34.42 -31.81
N LEU A 12 -42.52 -33.75 -30.66
CA LEU A 12 -43.63 -32.88 -30.29
C LEU A 12 -43.11 -31.70 -29.49
N VAL A 13 -43.37 -30.52 -30.03
CA VAL A 13 -43.13 -29.21 -29.44
C VAL A 13 -44.02 -29.07 -28.20
N ALA A 14 -43.42 -28.85 -27.04
CA ALA A 14 -44.13 -28.34 -25.87
C ALA A 14 -43.28 -27.25 -25.22
N SER A 15 -43.85 -26.05 -25.25
CA SER A 15 -43.32 -24.79 -24.75
C SER A 15 -42.96 -24.86 -23.27
N GLY A 16 -41.68 -25.02 -22.96
CA GLY A 16 -41.12 -24.78 -21.64
C GLY A 16 -40.33 -23.48 -21.67
N LYS A 17 -40.87 -22.41 -21.08
CA LYS A 17 -40.08 -21.25 -20.67
C LYS A 17 -39.05 -21.74 -19.65
N LEU A 18 -37.85 -22.13 -20.09
CA LEU A 18 -36.68 -22.06 -19.23
C LEU A 18 -36.37 -20.59 -19.08
N SER A 19 -36.87 -19.99 -18.01
CA SER A 19 -36.26 -18.81 -17.43
C SER A 19 -34.84 -19.22 -17.03
N THR A 20 -33.89 -18.98 -17.92
CA THR A 20 -32.47 -19.05 -17.61
C THR A 20 -32.22 -18.17 -16.39
N SER A 21 -31.81 -18.84 -15.30
CA SER A 21 -31.31 -18.21 -14.09
C SER A 21 -30.32 -17.10 -14.49
N PRO A 22 -30.53 -15.85 -14.06
CA PRO A 22 -29.48 -14.87 -14.19
C PRO A 22 -28.32 -15.35 -13.32
N GLN A 23 -27.18 -15.51 -13.99
CA GLN A 23 -25.83 -15.64 -13.46
C GLN A 23 -25.73 -15.51 -11.94
N ALA A 24 -25.15 -16.54 -11.31
CA ALA A 24 -24.48 -16.37 -10.04
C ALA A 24 -23.52 -15.17 -10.16
N ARG A 25 -23.94 -14.00 -9.67
CA ARG A 25 -23.00 -12.97 -9.30
C ARG A 25 -22.30 -13.53 -8.07
N VAL A 26 -21.15 -14.13 -8.29
CA VAL A 26 -20.10 -14.02 -7.27
C VAL A 26 -19.82 -12.52 -7.25
N THR A 27 -20.53 -11.78 -6.39
CA THR A 27 -20.03 -10.50 -5.91
C THR A 27 -18.74 -10.85 -5.22
N GLU A 28 -17.62 -10.67 -5.91
CA GLU A 28 -16.30 -10.76 -5.28
C GLU A 28 -16.36 -9.90 -4.03
N ARG A 29 -16.13 -10.53 -2.87
CA ARG A 29 -16.24 -9.84 -1.59
C ARG A 29 -15.06 -8.88 -1.52
N THR A 30 -15.33 -7.60 -1.72
CA THR A 30 -14.35 -6.53 -1.51
C THR A 30 -14.07 -6.36 -0.02
N LEU A 31 -12.81 -6.07 0.29
CA LEU A 31 -12.31 -5.72 1.62
C LEU A 31 -12.28 -4.21 1.77
N PHE A 32 -12.57 -3.71 2.97
CA PHE A 32 -12.44 -2.29 3.28
C PHE A 32 -10.97 -1.96 3.57
N LEU A 33 -10.46 -0.93 2.92
CA LEU A 33 -9.11 -0.40 3.08
C LEU A 33 -9.19 1.02 3.64
N SER A 34 -8.34 1.31 4.62
CA SER A 34 -7.95 2.67 5.04
C SER A 34 -6.43 2.74 5.06
N THR A 35 -5.84 3.79 4.47
CA THR A 35 -4.39 3.99 4.43
C THR A 35 -4.02 5.39 4.88
N TYR A 36 -2.87 5.52 5.54
CA TYR A 36 -2.25 6.82 5.80
C TYR A 36 -1.04 7.02 4.89
N SER A 37 -0.88 8.23 4.38
CA SER A 37 0.26 8.65 3.57
C SER A 37 0.91 9.91 4.15
N ASP A 38 2.21 10.03 3.98
CA ASP A 38 3.01 11.19 4.42
C ASP A 38 3.05 12.32 3.36
N ASP A 39 2.15 12.26 2.38
CA ASP A 39 2.04 13.21 1.28
C ASP A 39 0.59 13.67 1.06
N PHE A 40 0.40 14.79 0.38
CA PHE A 40 -0.93 15.37 0.12
C PHE A 40 -1.77 14.61 -0.94
N SER A 41 -1.19 13.62 -1.64
CA SER A 41 -1.83 12.95 -2.77
C SER A 41 -2.26 11.51 -2.48
N CYS A 42 -2.23 11.08 -1.21
CA CYS A 42 -2.53 9.71 -0.80
C CYS A 42 -1.74 8.64 -1.59
N SER A 43 -0.52 8.98 -2.02
CA SER A 43 0.26 8.17 -2.97
C SER A 43 1.50 7.57 -2.33
N ASN A 44 1.96 8.14 -1.22
CA ASN A 44 3.07 7.62 -0.45
C ASN A 44 2.57 6.96 0.83
N ILE A 45 1.92 5.81 0.64
CA ILE A 45 1.29 5.04 1.71
C ILE A 45 2.37 4.51 2.65
N VAL A 46 2.25 4.87 3.93
CA VAL A 46 3.14 4.45 5.02
C VAL A 46 2.46 3.44 5.95
N TYR A 47 1.12 3.45 5.98
CA TYR A 47 0.32 2.53 6.76
C TYR A 47 -0.90 2.06 5.97
N ALA A 48 -1.28 0.79 6.13
CA ALA A 48 -2.52 0.24 5.59
C ALA A 48 -3.28 -0.59 6.63
N ARG A 49 -4.55 -0.27 6.83
CA ARG A 49 -5.54 -1.06 7.56
C ARG A 49 -6.51 -1.71 6.58
N ILE A 50 -6.66 -3.02 6.67
CA ILE A 50 -7.56 -3.80 5.83
C ILE A 50 -8.51 -4.58 6.73
N ASP A 51 -9.77 -4.22 6.72
CA ASP A 51 -10.83 -4.90 7.45
C ASP A 51 -11.46 -5.98 6.58
N ASN A 52 -11.73 -7.15 7.17
CA ASN A 52 -12.40 -8.26 6.50
C ASN A 52 -13.93 -8.06 6.47
N ASP A 53 -14.34 -6.82 6.27
CA ASP A 53 -15.73 -6.39 6.18
C ASP A 53 -16.09 -6.09 4.72
N ILE A 54 -17.40 -6.09 4.45
CA ILE A 54 -17.90 -5.75 3.12
C ILE A 54 -17.65 -4.26 2.90
N CYS A 55 -16.83 -3.93 1.91
CA CYS A 55 -16.65 -2.56 1.52
C CYS A 55 -17.84 -2.05 0.71
N THR A 56 -18.50 -1.00 1.20
CA THR A 56 -19.65 -0.34 0.54
C THR A 56 -19.31 1.02 -0.06
N ASP A 57 -18.07 1.47 0.12
CA ASP A 57 -17.72 2.88 -0.06
C ASP A 57 -16.97 3.13 -1.36
N THR A 58 -17.07 4.36 -1.83
CA THR A 58 -16.28 4.87 -2.95
C THR A 58 -14.99 5.48 -2.42
N SER A 59 -13.89 5.33 -3.17
CA SER A 59 -12.59 5.83 -2.73
C SER A 59 -12.58 7.33 -2.47
N VAL A 60 -12.07 7.73 -1.30
CA VAL A 60 -11.88 9.14 -0.90
C VAL A 60 -10.43 9.31 -0.47
N CYS A 61 -9.80 10.41 -0.86
CA CYS A 61 -8.54 10.88 -0.29
C CYS A 61 -8.84 12.16 0.50
N ALA A 62 -8.56 12.15 1.80
CA ALA A 62 -8.77 13.26 2.72
C ALA A 62 -7.41 13.74 3.23
N ILE A 63 -7.20 15.05 3.23
CA ILE A 63 -6.00 15.67 3.82
C ILE A 63 -6.34 16.05 5.25
N LEU A 64 -5.58 15.53 6.21
CA LEU A 64 -5.71 15.80 7.62
C LEU A 64 -4.60 16.73 8.08
N ASN A 65 -5.00 17.80 8.75
CA ASN A 65 -4.09 18.81 9.28
C ASN A 65 -4.20 18.85 10.80
N ASP A 66 -3.09 19.20 11.44
CA ASP A 66 -3.04 19.48 12.87
C ASP A 66 -3.84 20.73 13.25
N THR A 67 -4.00 20.93 14.56
CA THR A 67 -4.74 22.09 15.10
C THR A 67 -4.11 23.43 14.68
N ASP A 68 -2.80 23.46 14.41
CA ASP A 68 -2.09 24.63 13.93
C ASP A 68 -2.17 24.82 12.39
N GLY A 69 -2.85 23.91 11.70
CA GLY A 69 -3.03 23.91 10.25
C GLY A 69 -1.85 23.34 9.47
N SER A 70 -0.82 22.82 10.13
CA SER A 70 0.23 22.05 9.48
C SER A 70 -0.29 20.69 9.00
N PHE A 71 0.33 20.15 7.96
CA PHE A 71 -0.03 18.84 7.42
C PHE A 71 0.37 17.76 8.40
N HIS A 72 -0.57 16.87 8.72
CA HIS A 72 -0.34 15.71 9.55
C HIS A 72 -0.20 14.48 8.66
N ASP A 73 -1.25 14.16 7.90
CA ASP A 73 -1.30 12.99 7.03
C ASP A 73 -2.38 13.15 5.94
N SER A 74 -2.40 12.19 5.01
CA SER A 74 -3.60 11.97 4.20
C SER A 74 -4.14 10.56 4.38
N GLU A 75 -5.45 10.48 4.58
CA GLU A 75 -6.17 9.22 4.69
C GLU A 75 -6.88 8.91 3.37
N MET A 76 -6.63 7.71 2.83
CA MET A 76 -7.44 7.16 1.73
C MET A 76 -8.25 5.97 2.19
N THR A 77 -9.53 5.96 1.89
CA THR A 77 -10.38 4.76 2.00
C THR A 77 -10.68 4.19 0.62
N ALA A 78 -10.80 2.87 0.49
CA ALA A 78 -11.15 2.20 -0.76
C ALA A 78 -11.69 0.78 -0.55
N CYS A 79 -12.16 0.18 -1.64
CA CYS A 79 -12.46 -1.24 -1.73
C CYS A 79 -11.37 -1.97 -2.50
N ILE A 80 -10.79 -3.01 -1.92
CA ILE A 80 -9.79 -3.86 -2.58
C ILE A 80 -10.28 -5.30 -2.73
N LEU A 81 -9.73 -6.02 -3.70
CA LEU A 81 -10.06 -7.44 -3.94
C LEU A 81 -9.04 -8.37 -3.30
N ASP A 82 -7.75 -8.02 -3.40
CA ASP A 82 -6.65 -8.83 -2.92
C ASP A 82 -5.74 -7.97 -2.03
N ARG A 83 -5.58 -8.43 -0.79
CA ARG A 83 -4.75 -7.78 0.22
C ARG A 83 -3.28 -7.84 -0.15
N ASP A 84 -2.79 -9.02 -0.55
CA ASP A 84 -1.36 -9.25 -0.71
C ASP A 84 -0.86 -8.57 -1.99
N GLU A 85 -1.70 -8.53 -3.04
CA GLU A 85 -1.46 -7.72 -4.24
C GLU A 85 -1.40 -6.22 -3.89
N PHE A 86 -2.37 -5.73 -3.11
CA PHE A 86 -2.39 -4.33 -2.70
C PHE A 86 -1.12 -3.95 -1.92
N LEU A 87 -0.78 -4.68 -0.86
CA LEU A 87 0.34 -4.34 0.03
C LEU A 87 1.70 -4.35 -0.70
N LYS A 88 1.90 -5.27 -1.66
CA LYS A 88 3.11 -5.29 -2.50
C LYS A 88 3.28 -4.01 -3.31
N SER A 89 2.17 -3.46 -3.83
CA SER A 89 2.19 -2.24 -4.63
C SER A 89 2.25 -0.97 -3.78
N ALA A 90 1.54 -0.94 -2.65
CA ALA A 90 1.35 0.25 -1.81
C ALA A 90 2.68 0.78 -1.27
N PHE A 91 3.54 -0.12 -0.79
CA PHE A 91 4.84 0.25 -0.21
C PHE A 91 5.97 0.37 -1.23
N LYS A 92 5.68 0.29 -2.54
CA LYS A 92 6.65 0.52 -3.64
C LYS A 92 7.96 -0.29 -3.49
N GLY A 93 7.87 -1.51 -2.96
CA GLY A 93 9.02 -2.38 -2.73
C GLY A 93 9.80 -2.12 -1.43
N SER A 94 9.40 -1.14 -0.61
CA SER A 94 9.95 -0.95 0.74
C SER A 94 9.59 -2.12 1.66
N PRO A 95 10.44 -2.43 2.66
CA PRO A 95 10.10 -3.40 3.69
C PRO A 95 8.88 -2.94 4.50
N TYR A 96 8.06 -3.88 4.94
CA TYR A 96 6.91 -3.60 5.80
C TYR A 96 6.65 -4.72 6.80
N PHE A 97 6.13 -4.33 7.97
CA PHE A 97 5.70 -5.21 9.04
C PHE A 97 4.17 -5.30 9.05
N THR A 98 3.62 -6.51 9.13
CA THR A 98 2.19 -6.77 9.07
C THR A 98 1.74 -7.50 10.33
N VAL A 99 0.66 -6.99 10.95
CA VAL A 99 -0.06 -7.62 12.05
C VAL A 99 -1.44 -8.03 11.54
N GLU A 100 -1.74 -9.32 11.58
CA GLU A 100 -3.07 -9.86 11.32
C GLU A 100 -3.77 -10.14 12.64
N LEU A 101 -4.86 -9.42 12.94
CA LEU A 101 -5.61 -9.60 14.18
C LEU A 101 -6.74 -10.62 14.02
N TYR A 102 -6.90 -11.44 15.05
CA TYR A 102 -7.86 -12.53 15.14
C TYR A 102 -8.73 -12.37 16.39
N PRO A 103 -9.97 -12.88 16.37
CA PRO A 103 -10.87 -12.73 17.52
C PRO A 103 -10.43 -13.49 18.78
N ALA A 104 -9.73 -14.62 18.63
CA ALA A 104 -9.37 -15.48 19.78
C ALA A 104 -8.11 -16.35 19.63
N ASP A 105 -7.97 -17.16 18.56
CA ASP A 105 -6.98 -18.26 18.54
C ASP A 105 -6.23 -18.46 17.20
N CYS A 106 -6.31 -17.49 16.31
CA CYS A 106 -5.74 -17.54 14.96
C CYS A 106 -6.16 -18.75 14.08
N LEU A 107 -7.20 -19.51 14.47
CA LEU A 107 -7.70 -20.65 13.69
C LEU A 107 -8.74 -20.25 12.64
N GLY A 108 -9.25 -19.02 12.72
CA GLY A 108 -10.21 -18.43 11.80
C GLY A 108 -9.57 -17.53 10.73
N LYS A 109 -10.40 -16.67 10.12
CA LYS A 109 -9.91 -15.55 9.31
C LYS A 109 -9.55 -14.39 10.22
N SER A 110 -8.51 -13.64 9.86
CA SER A 110 -8.27 -12.34 10.48
C SER A 110 -9.47 -11.42 10.21
N TYR A 111 -9.82 -10.59 11.19
CA TYR A 111 -10.85 -9.57 11.03
C TYR A 111 -10.25 -8.24 10.59
N ASN A 112 -8.98 -8.01 10.91
CA ASN A 112 -8.25 -6.78 10.63
C ASN A 112 -6.78 -7.13 10.31
N THR A 113 -6.23 -6.49 9.29
CA THR A 113 -4.79 -6.53 9.00
C THR A 113 -4.25 -5.11 9.05
N ARG A 114 -3.15 -4.90 9.76
CA ARG A 114 -2.44 -3.62 9.85
C ARG A 114 -1.03 -3.79 9.31
N SER A 115 -0.65 -2.98 8.35
CA SER A 115 0.68 -3.03 7.73
C SER A 115 1.36 -1.68 7.88
N PHE A 116 2.61 -1.71 8.33
CA PHE A 116 3.43 -0.56 8.68
C PHE A 116 4.68 -0.59 7.82
N ILE A 117 5.00 0.50 7.13
CA ILE A 117 6.29 0.61 6.46
C ILE A 117 7.42 0.46 7.51
N ALA A 118 8.43 -0.32 7.18
CA ALA A 118 9.48 -0.73 8.11
C ALA A 118 10.86 -0.26 7.65
N ASP A 119 10.97 1.03 7.36
CA ASP A 119 12.20 1.70 6.92
C ASP A 119 13.02 2.32 8.09
N GLY A 120 12.55 2.13 9.33
CA GLY A 120 13.16 2.67 10.55
C GLY A 120 12.90 4.17 10.77
N SER A 121 12.20 4.84 9.85
CA SER A 121 11.83 6.25 9.99
C SER A 121 10.52 6.40 10.74
N CYS A 122 10.27 7.62 11.20
CA CYS A 122 8.99 7.99 11.79
C CYS A 122 8.00 8.41 10.70
N HIS A 123 6.76 7.95 10.84
CA HIS A 123 5.68 8.17 9.88
C HIS A 123 4.38 8.54 10.60
N PRO A 124 3.49 9.31 9.96
CA PRO A 124 2.18 9.59 10.53
C PRO A 124 1.29 8.33 10.55
N TYR A 125 0.43 8.25 11.56
CA TYR A 125 -0.54 7.17 11.73
C TYR A 125 -1.71 7.61 12.60
N ALA A 126 -2.89 7.73 11.99
CA ALA A 126 -4.09 8.22 12.67
C ALA A 126 -3.79 9.56 13.39
N HIS A 127 -4.20 9.72 14.66
CA HIS A 127 -3.86 10.88 15.50
C HIS A 127 -2.50 10.74 16.22
N SER A 128 -1.58 9.97 15.65
CA SER A 128 -0.29 9.61 16.25
C SER A 128 0.78 9.49 15.16
N HIS A 129 1.97 9.11 15.58
CA HIS A 129 3.08 8.73 14.71
C HIS A 129 3.55 7.35 15.09
N PHE A 130 4.14 6.62 14.14
CA PHE A 130 4.73 5.32 14.40
C PHE A 130 6.13 5.20 13.80
N LYS A 131 6.87 4.21 14.28
CA LYS A 131 8.06 3.67 13.62
C LYS A 131 8.16 2.18 13.90
N VAL A 132 8.64 1.43 12.92
CA VAL A 132 9.01 0.02 13.12
C VAL A 132 10.49 -0.03 13.47
N GLN A 133 10.82 -0.65 14.59
CA GLN A 133 12.20 -0.82 15.01
C GLN A 133 12.49 -2.30 15.28
N GLN A 134 13.74 -2.67 15.07
CA GLN A 134 14.25 -3.96 15.48
C GLN A 134 15.33 -3.72 16.54
N ASP A 135 15.14 -4.28 17.72
CA ASP A 135 16.16 -4.31 18.77
C ASP A 135 16.39 -5.76 19.19
N ASN A 136 17.65 -6.20 19.13
CA ASN A 136 18.05 -7.60 19.29
C ASN A 136 17.20 -8.54 18.40
N ASP A 137 16.51 -9.48 19.03
CA ASP A 137 15.63 -10.47 18.40
C ASP A 137 14.16 -10.03 18.43
N THR A 138 13.83 -8.76 18.69
CA THR A 138 12.43 -8.27 18.75
C THR A 138 12.18 -7.22 17.66
N ILE A 139 11.08 -7.39 16.93
CA ILE A 139 10.53 -6.32 16.08
C ILE A 139 9.35 -5.71 16.82
N SER A 140 9.36 -4.38 16.93
CA SER A 140 8.32 -3.61 17.59
C SER A 140 7.79 -2.48 16.71
N VAL A 141 6.48 -2.25 16.77
CA VAL A 141 5.83 -1.02 16.31
C VAL A 141 5.74 -0.09 17.50
N MET A 142 6.47 1.01 17.44
CA MET A 142 6.42 2.07 18.45
C MET A 142 5.48 3.16 17.98
N SER A 143 4.71 3.76 18.89
CA SER A 143 3.79 4.86 18.61
C SER A 143 4.02 6.03 19.56
N ALA A 144 3.75 7.25 19.08
CA ALA A 144 3.88 8.49 19.85
C ALA A 144 2.86 9.55 19.39
N GLU A 145 2.03 10.02 20.32
CA GLU A 145 1.00 11.04 20.05
C GLU A 145 1.59 12.43 19.80
N SER A 146 2.78 12.71 20.36
CA SER A 146 3.40 14.03 20.32
C SER A 146 4.32 14.27 19.12
N GLY A 147 4.34 13.35 18.15
CA GLY A 147 5.12 13.49 16.92
C GLY A 147 6.42 12.69 16.88
N CYS A 148 7.15 12.84 15.78
CA CYS A 148 8.41 12.12 15.55
C CYS A 148 9.53 12.47 16.52
N ASP A 149 9.50 13.68 17.08
CA ASP A 149 10.49 14.16 18.05
C ASP A 149 10.08 13.84 19.50
N ALA A 150 9.04 13.03 19.68
CA ALA A 150 8.59 12.59 21.00
C ALA A 150 9.74 11.92 21.78
N ALA A 151 9.90 12.33 23.04
CA ALA A 151 10.80 11.67 23.97
C ALA A 151 10.24 10.33 24.44
N ASP A 152 8.90 10.23 24.53
CA ASP A 152 8.19 9.08 25.03
C ASP A 152 7.51 8.33 23.89
N TRP A 153 7.98 7.12 23.63
CA TRP A 153 7.39 6.18 22.68
C TRP A 153 6.84 4.98 23.44
N TYR A 154 5.64 4.54 23.10
CA TYR A 154 5.07 3.31 23.65
C TYR A 154 5.05 2.21 22.58
N GLU A 155 5.20 0.97 23.02
CA GLU A 155 5.12 -0.19 22.15
C GLU A 155 3.66 -0.58 21.93
N GLU A 156 3.20 -0.54 20.67
CA GLU A 156 1.85 -0.98 20.31
C GLU A 156 1.83 -2.47 19.99
N TRP A 157 2.86 -2.95 19.28
CA TRP A 157 3.01 -4.35 18.90
C TRP A 157 4.45 -4.77 19.05
N SER A 158 4.70 -5.97 19.56
CA SER A 158 6.03 -6.59 19.52
C SER A 158 5.96 -8.08 19.31
N VAL A 159 6.96 -8.60 18.62
CA VAL A 159 7.14 -10.03 18.38
C VAL A 159 8.61 -10.43 18.37
N ASP A 160 8.87 -11.63 18.85
CA ASP A 160 10.17 -12.29 18.73
C ASP A 160 10.40 -12.70 17.25
N SER A 161 11.50 -12.19 16.69
CA SER A 161 11.91 -12.32 15.30
C SER A 161 12.26 -13.75 14.91
N ASN A 162 12.62 -14.60 15.88
CA ASN A 162 13.07 -15.97 15.65
C ASN A 162 11.94 -16.99 15.80
N THR A 163 10.97 -16.71 16.66
CA THR A 163 9.94 -17.68 17.06
C THR A 163 8.52 -17.28 16.65
N GLN A 164 8.23 -15.98 16.48
CA GLN A 164 6.88 -15.47 16.23
C GLN A 164 6.72 -14.82 14.84
N LEU A 165 7.79 -14.25 14.29
CA LEU A 165 7.76 -13.57 13.01
C LEU A 165 7.83 -14.54 11.83
N ASN A 166 6.87 -14.48 10.89
CA ASN A 166 6.82 -15.35 9.72
C ASN A 166 6.77 -16.87 10.04
N THR A 167 6.37 -17.26 11.25
CA THR A 167 6.34 -18.67 11.70
C THR A 167 4.94 -19.28 11.78
N GLU A 168 3.89 -18.55 11.38
CA GLU A 168 2.48 -18.89 11.61
C GLU A 168 2.09 -18.98 13.10
N ALA A 169 2.97 -18.63 14.01
CA ALA A 169 2.69 -18.64 15.44
C ALA A 169 1.60 -17.62 15.79
N CYS A 170 0.65 -18.06 16.62
CA CYS A 170 -0.39 -17.18 17.16
C CYS A 170 0.16 -16.52 18.44
N VAL A 171 0.23 -15.19 18.42
CA VAL A 171 0.72 -14.35 19.51
C VAL A 171 -0.47 -13.73 20.24
N THR A 172 -0.37 -13.56 21.56
CA THR A 172 -1.39 -12.87 22.35
C THR A 172 -0.75 -12.13 23.53
N ASP A 173 -1.29 -10.96 23.87
CA ASP A 173 -1.00 -10.18 25.07
C ASP A 173 -2.09 -10.34 26.15
N GLY A 174 -3.06 -11.24 25.94
CA GLY A 174 -4.25 -11.42 26.76
C GLY A 174 -5.46 -10.56 26.37
N THR A 175 -5.26 -9.53 25.55
CA THR A 175 -6.33 -8.66 25.02
C THR A 175 -6.52 -8.89 23.53
N ASN A 176 -5.42 -8.87 22.78
CA ASN A 176 -5.37 -9.09 21.35
C ASN A 176 -4.77 -10.45 21.04
N THR A 177 -5.13 -10.97 19.88
CA THR A 177 -4.53 -12.19 19.33
C THR A 177 -4.16 -11.91 17.88
N TRP A 178 -2.90 -12.18 17.50
CA TRP A 178 -2.40 -11.83 16.18
C TRP A 178 -1.36 -12.80 15.63
N LYS A 179 -1.15 -12.73 14.32
CA LYS A 179 0.05 -13.24 13.64
C LYS A 179 0.84 -12.06 13.09
N ALA A 180 2.16 -12.21 13.04
CA ALA A 180 3.05 -11.16 12.56
C ALA A 180 3.93 -11.63 11.40
N TYR A 181 4.07 -10.76 10.42
CA TYR A 181 4.87 -11.01 9.23
C TYR A 181 5.75 -9.83 8.93
N PHE A 182 6.98 -10.10 8.49
CA PHE A 182 7.87 -9.07 7.97
C PHE A 182 8.18 -9.42 6.53
N VAL A 183 7.76 -8.53 5.63
CA VAL A 183 8.06 -8.65 4.22
C VAL A 183 9.27 -7.79 3.94
N LYS A 184 10.38 -8.45 3.58
CA LYS A 184 11.60 -7.76 3.18
C LYS A 184 11.32 -6.97 1.91
N GLY A 185 11.82 -5.75 1.87
CA GLY A 185 11.76 -4.95 0.66
C GLY A 185 12.48 -5.64 -0.49
N THR A 186 11.98 -5.45 -1.69
CA THR A 186 12.75 -5.76 -2.88
C THR A 186 13.71 -4.61 -3.07
N THR A 187 15.00 -4.79 -2.77
CA THR A 187 16.00 -3.93 -3.39
C THR A 187 15.71 -3.96 -4.87
N ALA A 188 15.48 -2.81 -5.50
CA ALA A 188 15.45 -2.70 -6.94
C ALA A 188 16.82 -3.18 -7.44
N VAL A 189 16.94 -4.47 -7.70
CA VAL A 189 17.95 -4.98 -8.62
C VAL A 189 17.44 -4.46 -9.94
N ASP A 190 18.12 -3.46 -10.50
CA ASP A 190 18.00 -3.15 -11.91
C ASP A 190 18.06 -4.50 -12.66
N ASP A 191 16.91 -4.93 -13.21
CA ASP A 191 16.77 -6.09 -14.09
C ASP A 191 17.52 -5.90 -15.43
N SER A 192 18.53 -5.02 -15.45
CA SER A 192 19.43 -4.77 -16.56
C SER A 192 20.61 -5.76 -16.62
N ASN A 193 20.73 -6.72 -15.69
CA ASN A 193 21.92 -7.57 -15.59
C ASN A 193 21.70 -9.10 -15.58
N LEU A 194 20.60 -9.58 -16.14
CA LEU A 194 20.45 -11.01 -16.48
C LEU A 194 20.45 -11.22 -18.00
N ASN A 195 21.65 -11.16 -18.59
CA ASN A 195 21.90 -11.84 -19.86
C ASN A 195 22.92 -12.97 -19.61
N PRO A 196 22.55 -14.26 -19.69
CA PRO A 196 23.52 -15.33 -19.65
C PRO A 196 24.40 -15.26 -20.90
N SER A 197 25.71 -15.17 -20.67
CA SER A 197 26.74 -15.09 -21.71
C SER A 197 26.56 -16.14 -22.81
N ALA A 198 26.13 -15.68 -23.99
CA ALA A 198 26.36 -16.40 -25.24
C ALA A 198 27.82 -16.15 -25.67
N PRO A 199 28.58 -17.18 -26.11
CA PRO A 199 29.97 -17.00 -26.49
C PRO A 199 30.07 -16.10 -27.73
N VAL A 200 30.84 -15.02 -27.58
CA VAL A 200 31.16 -14.05 -28.63
C VAL A 200 31.87 -14.74 -29.80
N ALA A 201 31.21 -14.78 -30.96
CA ALA A 201 31.87 -15.11 -32.22
C ALA A 201 32.73 -13.92 -32.68
N ALA A 202 33.96 -14.24 -33.12
CA ALA A 202 34.99 -13.29 -33.55
C ALA A 202 34.54 -12.36 -34.69
N PRO A 203 35.10 -11.14 -34.79
CA PRO A 203 34.67 -10.13 -35.77
C PRO A 203 35.11 -10.51 -37.18
N VAL A 204 34.15 -10.65 -38.10
CA VAL A 204 34.41 -10.66 -39.54
C VAL A 204 34.26 -9.25 -40.12
N SER A 205 35.28 -8.89 -40.89
CA SER A 205 35.57 -7.61 -41.54
C SER A 205 34.37 -7.00 -42.32
N PRO A 206 34.15 -5.66 -42.26
CA PRO A 206 33.10 -5.02 -43.03
C PRO A 206 33.52 -4.82 -44.50
N THR A 207 32.70 -5.35 -45.42
CA THR A 207 32.69 -4.97 -46.85
C THR A 207 31.90 -3.66 -47.01
N PRO A 208 32.36 -2.67 -47.79
CA PRO A 208 31.75 -1.34 -47.84
C PRO A 208 30.47 -1.30 -48.68
N SER A 209 29.49 -0.51 -48.25
CA SER A 209 28.28 -0.16 -49.01
C SER A 209 28.33 1.34 -49.42
N PRO A 210 27.68 1.74 -50.54
CA PRO A 210 28.18 2.83 -51.37
C PRO A 210 27.79 4.23 -50.90
N THR A 211 28.65 5.17 -51.28
CA THR A 211 28.59 6.62 -51.10
C THR A 211 27.33 7.24 -51.70
N VAL A 212 26.54 7.93 -50.88
CA VAL A 212 25.54 8.90 -51.33
C VAL A 212 26.17 10.29 -51.24
N VAL A 213 26.31 10.94 -52.39
CA VAL A 213 26.77 12.32 -52.55
C VAL A 213 25.57 13.24 -52.33
N THR A 214 25.62 14.09 -51.31
CA THR A 214 24.70 15.21 -51.15
C THR A 214 25.51 16.50 -51.03
N THR A 215 25.47 17.31 -52.07
CA THR A 215 26.12 18.62 -52.22
C THR A 215 25.33 19.73 -51.50
N GLY A 216 26.02 20.58 -50.73
CA GLY A 216 25.74 22.00 -50.42
C GLY A 216 24.37 22.35 -49.79
N THR A 217 24.22 23.23 -48.81
CA THR A 217 24.87 24.53 -48.60
C THR A 217 24.42 25.03 -47.21
N ALA A 218 25.32 25.61 -46.41
CA ALA A 218 24.99 26.25 -45.13
C ALA A 218 24.53 27.70 -45.30
N PRO A 219 23.69 28.22 -44.38
CA PRO A 219 23.84 29.60 -43.93
C PRO A 219 23.81 29.75 -42.38
N PRO A 220 24.16 30.94 -41.84
CA PRO A 220 24.97 31.07 -40.64
C PRO A 220 24.21 31.23 -39.32
N THR A 221 24.96 30.99 -38.25
CA THR A 221 24.77 31.39 -36.86
C THR A 221 24.23 32.81 -36.68
N ASN A 222 23.23 32.96 -35.82
CA ASN A 222 23.01 34.18 -35.04
C ASN A 222 22.77 33.81 -33.58
N SER A 223 23.67 34.31 -32.73
CA SER A 223 23.57 34.31 -31.28
C SER A 223 22.68 35.48 -30.84
N SER A 224 21.76 35.26 -29.91
CA SER A 224 21.20 36.34 -29.10
C SER A 224 21.01 35.88 -27.66
N LEU A 225 21.84 36.43 -26.79
CA LEU A 225 21.65 36.53 -25.34
C LEU A 225 20.41 37.38 -25.06
N PHE A 226 19.53 36.92 -24.16
CA PHE A 226 18.76 37.83 -23.30
C PHE A 226 18.67 37.25 -21.88
N SER A 227 19.04 38.12 -20.95
CA SER A 227 19.14 37.92 -19.51
C SER A 227 17.80 38.13 -18.79
N SER A 228 17.84 37.82 -17.48
CA SER A 228 17.08 38.42 -16.35
C SER A 228 15.65 37.88 -16.11
N SER A 229 15.14 37.72 -14.88
CA SER A 229 15.58 38.14 -13.55
C SER A 229 14.98 37.26 -12.43
N LEU A 230 15.66 37.25 -11.28
CA LEU A 230 15.17 36.91 -9.94
C LEU A 230 13.79 37.54 -9.62
N ALA A 231 12.97 36.80 -8.86
CA ALA A 231 11.97 37.37 -7.96
C ALA A 231 12.00 36.60 -6.62
N THR A 232 12.30 37.32 -5.55
CA THR A 232 12.26 36.90 -4.14
C THR A 232 10.83 36.98 -3.57
N PRO A 233 10.53 36.24 -2.48
CA PRO A 233 9.18 36.08 -1.94
C PRO A 233 8.76 37.23 -1.02
N VAL A 234 7.44 37.42 -0.87
CA VAL A 234 6.82 38.35 0.08
C VAL A 234 6.31 37.57 1.28
N SER A 235 6.85 37.88 2.45
CA SER A 235 6.42 37.42 3.76
C SER A 235 5.22 38.23 4.25
N VAL A 236 4.23 37.58 4.88
CA VAL A 236 3.20 38.28 5.67
C VAL A 236 3.06 37.60 7.02
N SER A 237 3.32 38.38 8.07
CA SER A 237 3.16 38.04 9.48
C SER A 237 1.85 38.61 10.03
N SER A 238 1.07 37.81 10.77
CA SER A 238 0.14 38.25 11.82
C SER A 238 -0.40 36.98 12.49
N GLY A 239 -0.32 36.71 13.79
CA GLY A 239 -0.40 37.63 14.93
C GLY A 239 -1.80 37.54 15.56
N ALA A 240 -2.14 36.42 16.21
CA ALA A 240 -3.28 36.35 17.14
C ALA A 240 -3.13 35.19 18.14
N LYS A 241 -2.87 35.54 19.40
CA LYS A 241 -3.05 34.66 20.57
C LYS A 241 -4.55 34.53 20.84
N LEU A 242 -5.06 33.33 21.03
CA LEU A 242 -6.35 33.12 21.72
C LEU A 242 -6.27 31.91 22.65
N VAL A 243 -6.88 32.13 23.81
CA VAL A 243 -6.70 31.43 25.07
C VAL A 243 -7.65 30.24 25.19
N PHE A 244 -7.10 29.16 25.72
CA PHE A 244 -7.69 27.96 26.32
C PHE A 244 -9.18 27.97 26.70
N GLY A 245 -9.84 26.86 26.36
CA GLY A 245 -11.08 26.38 26.95
C GLY A 245 -11.15 24.85 26.87
N LEU A 246 -10.49 24.16 27.80
CA LEU A 246 -10.52 22.71 27.97
C LEU A 246 -11.86 22.32 28.62
N VAL A 247 -12.71 21.57 27.91
CA VAL A 247 -13.88 20.92 28.50
C VAL A 247 -13.64 19.41 28.48
N LEU A 248 -13.17 18.89 29.62
CA LEU A 248 -13.09 17.48 29.91
C LEU A 248 -14.53 16.96 30.15
N SER A 249 -15.02 16.01 29.36
CA SER A 249 -16.22 15.25 29.69
C SER A 249 -15.90 13.78 29.71
N ALA A 250 -15.74 13.26 30.93
CA ALA A 250 -15.61 11.84 31.21
C ALA A 250 -16.92 11.12 30.94
N VAL A 251 -16.90 10.11 30.07
CA VAL A 251 -18.01 9.15 29.94
C VAL A 251 -17.74 7.99 30.88
N MET A 252 -18.50 7.95 31.96
CA MET A 252 -18.55 6.85 32.91
C MET A 252 -19.49 5.78 32.33
N VAL A 253 -18.95 4.67 31.83
CA VAL A 253 -19.75 3.50 31.45
C VAL A 253 -19.94 2.62 32.69
N ILE A 254 -21.16 2.58 33.19
CA ILE A 254 -21.62 1.64 34.21
C ILE A 254 -22.08 0.36 33.48
N TYR A 255 -21.45 -0.76 33.80
CA TYR A 255 -21.88 -2.10 33.39
C TYR A 255 -23.17 -2.51 34.14
N CYS A 256 -24.14 -3.04 33.40
CA CYS A 256 -25.11 -4.03 33.85
C CYS A 256 -25.24 -5.09 32.76
#